data_AF-A0A7Y7NDV6-F1
#
_entry.id   AF-A0A7Y7NDV6-F1
#
_cell.length_a   1.000
_cell.length_b   1.000
_cell.length_c   1.000
_cell.angle_alpha   90.00
_cell.angle_beta   90.00
_cell.angle_gamma   90.00
#
_symmetry.space_group_name_H-M   'P 1'
#
loop_
_entity.id
_entity.type
_entity.pdbx_description
1 polymer ?
#
loop_
_entity_poly.entity_id
_entity_poly.type
_entity_poly.pdbx_seq_one_letter_code
_entity_poly.pdbx_strand_id
1 'polypeptide(L)' 'MKAYMYNVESGLYEGETFEDDHLIKYVDGLTTTSPPRHDKGQVPVFDRNSQRWSVVPLTEMKERLGYNN' A
#
# COMPACT_ATOMS: atom_id res chain seq x y z
N MET A 1 -11.37 2.81 13.63
CA MET A 1 -9.94 2.46 13.88
C MET A 1 -9.10 2.84 12.67
N LYS A 2 -7.81 3.08 12.87
CA LYS A 2 -6.92 3.51 11.79
C LYS A 2 -6.69 2.36 10.81
N ALA A 3 -6.79 2.65 9.52
CA ALA A 3 -6.50 1.73 8.43
C ALA A 3 -5.63 2.42 7.38
N TYR A 4 -4.98 1.60 6.57
CA TYR A 4 -4.03 1.99 5.55
C TYR A 4 -4.52 1.48 4.20
N MET A 5 -4.68 2.43 3.28
CA MET A 5 -5.18 2.16 1.94
C MET A 5 -4.05 1.71 1.04
N TYR A 6 -4.31 0.68 0.25
CA TYR A 6 -3.43 0.26 -0.83
C TYR A 6 -4.22 -0.05 -2.09
N ASN A 7 -3.60 0.23 -3.23
CA ASN A 7 -4.16 -0.11 -4.53
C ASN A 7 -4.17 -1.64 -4.69
N VAL A 8 -5.33 -2.24 -4.96
CA VAL A 8 -5.47 -3.71 -4.99
C VAL A 8 -4.66 -4.36 -6.12
N GLU A 9 -4.49 -3.67 -7.25
CA GLU A 9 -3.78 -4.19 -8.42
C GLU A 9 -2.26 -4.04 -8.28
N SER A 10 -1.80 -2.88 -7.84
CA SER A 10 -0.37 -2.54 -7.79
C SER A 10 0.27 -2.68 -6.41
N GLY A 11 -0.55 -2.81 -5.36
CA GLY A 11 -0.12 -2.83 -3.96
C GLY A 11 0.29 -1.45 -3.41
N LEU A 12 0.27 -0.39 -4.23
CA LEU A 12 0.80 0.92 -3.84
C LEU A 12 0.06 1.51 -2.64
N TYR A 13 0.79 2.04 -1.67
CA TYR A 13 0.20 2.79 -0.57
C TYR A 13 -0.47 4.09 -1.05
N GLU A 14 -1.75 4.26 -0.72
CA GLU A 14 -2.58 5.40 -1.15
C GLU A 14 -2.90 6.39 -0.01
N GLY A 15 -2.71 5.98 1.25
CA GLY A 15 -2.91 6.87 2.39
C GLY A 15 -3.51 6.20 3.62
N GLU A 16 -3.94 7.04 4.56
CA GLU A 16 -4.54 6.62 5.83
C GLU A 16 -6.03 6.94 5.83
N THR A 17 -6.84 6.06 6.42
CA THR A 17 -8.27 6.29 6.67
C THR A 17 -8.67 5.83 8.06
N PHE A 18 -9.90 6.13 8.48
CA PHE A 18 -10.50 5.65 9.72
C PHE A 18 -11.79 4.91 9.40
N GLU A 19 -11.80 3.61 9.67
CA GLU A 19 -12.94 2.73 9.37
C GLU A 19 -13.26 1.82 10.55
N ASP A 20 -14.47 1.25 10.57
CA ASP A 20 -14.84 0.25 11.57
C ASP A 20 -14.04 -1.06 11.37
N ASP A 21 -13.62 -1.71 12.48
CA ASP A 21 -12.99 -3.04 12.47
C ASP A 21 -13.77 -4.00 11.57
N HIS A 22 -15.08 -4.02 11.80
CA HIS A 22 -15.97 -4.95 11.15
C HIS A 22 -16.01 -4.71 9.64
N LEU A 23 -15.79 -3.49 9.16
CA LEU A 23 -15.79 -3.17 7.73
C LEU A 23 -14.43 -3.46 7.07
N ILE A 24 -13.32 -3.19 7.76
CA ILE A 24 -11.97 -3.34 7.20
C ILE A 24 -11.69 -4.77 6.73
N LYS A 25 -12.27 -5.79 7.38
CA LYS A 25 -12.10 -7.20 6.99
C LYS A 25 -12.78 -7.58 5.68
N TYR A 26 -13.73 -6.78 5.20
CA TYR A 26 -14.52 -7.06 4.00
C TYR A 26 -14.23 -6.10 2.84
N VAL A 27 -13.43 -5.07 3.07
CA VAL A 27 -13.07 -4.07 2.07
C VAL A 27 -11.68 -4.38 1.53
N ASP A 28 -11.61 -4.70 0.24
CA ASP A 28 -10.33 -4.83 -0.45
C ASP A 28 -9.60 -3.49 -0.52
N GLY A 29 -8.27 -3.54 -0.45
CA GLY A 29 -7.44 -2.33 -0.47
C GLY A 29 -7.31 -1.64 0.89
N LEU A 30 -7.75 -2.27 1.97
CA LEU A 30 -7.51 -1.82 3.34
C LEU A 30 -6.70 -2.83 4.14
N THR A 31 -5.81 -2.31 4.98
CA THR A 31 -5.08 -3.10 5.97
C THR A 31 -4.93 -2.31 7.27
N THR A 32 -4.92 -3.00 8.40
CA THR A 32 -4.63 -2.40 9.71
C THR A 32 -3.14 -2.35 10.01
N THR A 33 -2.34 -3.06 9.21
CA THR A 33 -0.88 -3.04 9.30
C THR A 33 -0.37 -1.72 8.76
N SER A 34 0.38 -0.96 9.56
CA SER A 34 0.97 0.29 9.11
C SER A 34 2.08 0.08 8.09
N PRO A 35 2.19 0.93 7.04
CA PRO A 35 3.34 0.91 6.18
C PRO A 35 4.60 1.31 6.96
N PRO A 36 5.76 0.76 6.61
CA PRO A 36 7.04 1.16 7.19
C PRO A 36 7.37 2.60 6.83
N ARG A 37 8.25 3.21 7.64
CA ARG A 37 8.90 4.47 7.26
C ARG A 37 9.69 4.24 5.97
N HIS A 38 9.61 5.21 5.07
CA HIS A 38 10.27 5.21 3.78
C HIS A 38 10.84 6.61 3.52
N ASP A 39 11.95 6.66 2.81
CA ASP A 39 12.61 7.92 2.46
C ASP A 39 12.01 8.52 1.18
N LYS A 40 12.40 9.76 0.88
CA LYS A 40 12.04 10.39 -0.40
C LYS A 40 12.54 9.54 -1.57
N GLY A 41 11.66 9.31 -2.55
CA GLY A 41 11.97 8.46 -3.70
C GLY A 41 11.75 6.97 -3.46
N GLN A 42 11.20 6.59 -2.30
CA GLN A 42 10.71 5.25 -2.02
C GLN A 42 9.19 5.27 -1.82
N VAL A 43 8.55 4.14 -2.10
CA VAL A 43 7.11 3.97 -1.89
C VAL A 43 6.83 2.63 -1.20
N PRO A 44 5.93 2.57 -0.21
CA PRO A 44 5.45 1.33 0.35
C PRO A 44 4.52 0.61 -0.64
N VAL A 45 4.71 -0.70 -0.76
CA VAL A 45 3.87 -1.60 -1.56
C VAL A 45 3.42 -2.75 -0.67
N PHE A 46 2.12 -2.98 -0.61
CA PHE A 46 1.51 -4.07 0.14
C PHE A 46 1.39 -5.31 -0.73
N ASP A 47 1.93 -6.43 -0.24
CA ASP A 47 1.70 -7.75 -0.82
C ASP A 47 0.53 -8.41 -0.08
N ARG A 48 -0.59 -8.59 -0.79
CA ARG A 48 -1.81 -9.21 -0.26
C ARG A 48 -1.59 -10.68 0.11
N ASN A 49 -0.73 -11.40 -0.60
CA ASN A 49 -0.50 -12.83 -0.37
C ASN A 49 0.26 -13.06 0.93
N SER A 50 1.28 -12.23 1.19
CA SER A 50 2.07 -12.31 2.42
C SER A 50 1.54 -11.40 3.54
N GLN A 51 0.54 -10.57 3.26
CA GLN A 51 -0.03 -9.53 4.14
C GLN A 51 1.04 -8.62 4.76
N ARG A 52 2.03 -8.22 3.94
CA ARG A 52 3.19 -7.45 4.39
C ARG A 52 3.47 -6.27 3.50
N TRP A 53 3.97 -5.22 4.11
CA TRP A 53 4.54 -4.09 3.42
C TRP A 53 5.99 -4.35 3.04
N SER A 54 6.34 -3.90 1.84
CA SER A 54 7.72 -3.75 1.38
C SER A 54 7.94 -2.30 0.94
N VAL A 55 9.18 -1.85 0.95
CA VAL A 55 9.55 -0.53 0.42
C VAL A 55 10.32 -0.74 -0.86
N VAL A 56 9.88 -0.10 -1.94
CA VAL A 56 10.55 -0.16 -3.24
C VAL A 56 10.96 1.24 -3.71
N PRO A 57 12.00 1.37 -4.53
CA PRO A 57 12.31 2.62 -5.22
C PRO A 57 11.14 3.07 -6.10
N LEU A 58 10.88 4.38 -6.13
CA LEU A 58 9.84 4.96 -6.97
C LEU A 58 10.12 4.72 -8.46
N THR A 59 11.40 4.60 -8.86
CA THR A 59 11.79 4.25 -10.25
C THR A 59 11.28 2.87 -10.64
N GLU A 60 11.49 1.88 -9.77
CA GLU A 60 10.99 0.52 -9.97
C GLU A 60 9.45 0.50 -10.04
N MET A 61 8.79 1.28 -9.18
CA MET A 61 7.33 1.38 -9.22
C MET A 61 6.82 2.02 -10.52
N LYS A 62 7.51 3.04 -11.03
CA LYS A 62 7.16 3.69 -12.30
C LYS A 62 7.28 2.73 -13.48
N GLU A 63 8.34 1.92 -13.51
CA GLU A 63 8.52 0.87 -14.53
C GLU A 63 7.40 -0.17 -14.46
N ARG A 64 7.03 -0.62 -13.25
CA ARG A 64 5.92 -1.56 -13.03
C ARG A 64 4.58 -1.02 -13.50
N LEU A 65 4.35 0.29 -13.35
CA LEU A 65 3.13 0.98 -13.75
C LEU A 65 3.15 1.42 -15.24
N GLY A 66 4.24 1.14 -15.98
CA GLY A 66 4.36 1.52 -17.39
C GLY A 66 4.58 3.02 -17.63
N TYR A 67 4.99 3.78 -16.61
CA TYR A 67 5.45 5.16 -16.78
C TYR A 67 6.86 5.16 -17.39
N ASN A 68 6.95 4.91 -18.69
CA ASN A 68 8.17 5.12 -19.46
C ASN A 68 8.38 6.62 -19.69
N ASN A 69 9.57 7.10 -19.33
CA ASN A 69 10.02 8.48 -19.57
C ASN A 69 10.77 8.59 -20.89
#